data_AF-A0A9Q8L2I4-F1
#
_entry.id   AF-A0A9Q8L2I4-F1
#
_cell.length_a   1.000
_cell.length_b   1.000
_cell.length_c   1.000
_cell.angle_alpha   90.00
_cell.angle_beta   90.00
_cell.angle_gamma   90.00
#
_symmetry.space_group_name_H-M   'P 1'
#
loop_
_entity.id
_entity.type
_entity.pdbx_description
1 polymer ?
#
loop_
_entity_poly.entity_id
_entity_poly.type
_entity_poly.pdbx_seq_one_letter_code
_entity_poly.pdbx_strand_id
1 'polypeptide(L)' 'MANQAPYQTTLIEITETNIIGTKHLTVKMDEHRYKQLRLNALDKDMTHRDIMLEAFDLWMKVHGTTF' A
#
# COMPACT_ATOMS: atom_id res chain seq x y z
N MET A 1 -12.64 -27.58 -4.93
CA MET A 1 -13.41 -26.43 -4.39
C MET A 1 -12.42 -25.30 -4.19
N ALA A 2 -12.51 -24.23 -4.98
CA ALA A 2 -11.60 -23.10 -4.87
C ALA A 2 -12.01 -22.24 -3.65
N ASN A 3 -11.17 -22.25 -2.62
CA ASN A 3 -11.29 -21.34 -1.47
C ASN A 3 -11.00 -19.92 -1.97
N GLN A 4 -12.03 -19.22 -2.47
CA GLN A 4 -11.97 -17.76 -2.63
C GLN A 4 -11.99 -17.18 -1.21
N ALA A 5 -10.81 -17.01 -0.61
CA ALA A 5 -10.67 -16.20 0.58
C ALA A 5 -11.26 -14.81 0.27
N PRO A 6 -12.18 -14.29 1.10
CA PRO A 6 -12.78 -12.99 0.85
C PRO A 6 -11.63 -11.98 0.76
N TYR A 7 -11.59 -11.21 -0.32
CA TYR A 7 -10.63 -10.12 -0.48
C TYR A 7 -10.76 -9.22 0.75
N GLN A 8 -9.83 -9.35 1.69
CA GLN A 8 -9.92 -8.66 2.95
C GLN A 8 -9.52 -7.21 2.67
N THR A 9 -10.49 -6.30 2.71
CA THR A 9 -10.27 -4.87 2.54
C THR A 9 -9.28 -4.38 3.60
N THR A 10 -8.19 -3.73 3.17
CA THR A 10 -7.26 -3.07 4.09
C THR A 10 -7.63 -1.61 4.14
N LEU A 11 -8.02 -1.11 5.32
CA LEU A 11 -8.25 0.31 5.52
C LEU A 11 -6.88 1.01 5.54
N ILE A 12 -6.57 1.75 4.49
CA ILE A 12 -5.38 2.60 4.42
C ILE A 12 -5.79 3.98 4.94
N GLU A 13 -5.47 4.26 6.21
CA GLU A 13 -5.64 5.61 6.76
C GLU A 13 -4.47 6.49 6.30
N ILE A 14 -4.74 7.42 5.38
CA ILE A 14 -3.72 8.38 4.90
C ILE A 14 -3.83 9.66 5.73
N THR A 15 -2.81 9.94 6.55
CA THR A 15 -2.70 11.23 7.26
C THR A 15 -1.69 12.11 6.54
N GLU A 16 -2.17 13.12 5.81
CA GLU A 16 -1.29 14.13 5.20
C GLU A 16 -0.72 15.03 6.31
N THR A 17 0.59 14.94 6.54
CA THR A 17 1.29 15.86 7.44
C THR A 17 2.01 16.90 6.59
N ASN A 18 1.60 18.17 6.70
CA ASN A 18 2.16 19.26 5.91
C ASN A 18 3.51 19.69 6.51
N ILE A 19 4.58 19.00 6.13
CA ILE A 19 5.96 19.36 6.43
C ILE A 19 6.56 19.91 5.14
N ILE A 20 7.07 21.14 5.18
CA ILE A 20 7.60 21.84 3.99
C ILE A 20 8.61 20.93 3.27
N GLY A 21 8.27 20.52 2.04
CA GLY A 21 9.13 19.73 1.14
C GLY A 21 8.97 18.20 1.18
N THR A 22 8.20 17.61 2.10
CA THR A 22 8.01 16.14 2.17
C THR A 22 6.59 15.75 2.57
N LYS A 23 5.97 14.86 1.77
CA LYS A 23 4.68 14.23 2.12
C LYS A 23 4.93 12.90 2.80
N HIS A 24 4.37 12.71 3.99
CA HIS A 24 4.49 11.47 4.75
C HIS A 24 3.21 10.65 4.58
N LEU A 25 3.37 9.37 4.25
CA LEU A 25 2.28 8.39 4.18
C LEU A 25 2.50 7.35 5.29
N THR A 26 1.64 7.37 6.30
CA THR A 26 1.60 6.32 7.32
C THR A 26 0.53 5.31 6.92
N VAL A 27 0.88 4.03 6.83
CA VAL A 27 -0.08 2.96 6.53
C VAL A 27 -0.19 2.02 7.70
N LYS A 28 -1.39 1.90 8.28
CA LYS A 28 -1.70 0.92 9.30
C LYS A 28 -2.16 -0.38 8.64
N MET A 29 -1.53 -1.49 9.00
CA MET A 29 -1.92 -2.82 8.57
C MET A 29 -1.60 -3.82 9.68
N ASP A 30 -2.29 -4.97 9.68
CA ASP A 30 -1.99 -6.07 10.59
C ASP A 30 -0.66 -6.76 10.24
N GLU A 31 -0.09 -7.46 11.22
CA GLU A 31 1.22 -8.10 11.11
C GLU A 31 1.25 -9.16 10.00
N HIS A 32 0.16 -9.91 9.81
CA HIS A 32 0.08 -10.94 8.78
C HIS A 32 0.20 -10.31 7.38
N ARG A 33 -0.53 -9.22 7.13
CA ARG A 33 -0.44 -8.49 5.86
C ARG A 33 0.90 -7.81 5.65
N TYR A 34 1.50 -7.23 6.69
CA TYR A 34 2.84 -6.66 6.59
C TYR A 34 3.87 -7.72 6.20
N LYS A 35 3.76 -8.94 6.75
CA LYS A 35 4.61 -10.07 6.37
C LYS A 35 4.43 -10.44 4.89
N GLN A 36 3.19 -10.54 4.40
CA GLN A 36 2.92 -10.83 2.99
C GLN A 36 3.46 -9.74 2.06
N LEU A 37 3.28 -8.47 2.41
CA LEU A 37 3.82 -7.34 1.66
C LEU A 37 5.35 -7.45 1.52
N ARG A 38 6.04 -7.76 2.61
CA ARG A 38 7.51 -7.92 2.60
C ARG A 38 7.96 -9.09 1.73
N LEU A 39 7.26 -10.23 1.77
CA LEU A 39 7.57 -11.38 0.93
C LEU A 39 7.38 -11.04 -0.56
N ASN A 40 6.29 -10.35 -0.91
CA ASN A 40 6.02 -9.93 -2.28
C ASN A 40 7.03 -8.88 -2.77
N ALA A 41 7.49 -7.99 -1.89
CA ALA A 41 8.54 -7.03 -2.24
C ALA A 41 9.86 -7.74 -2.50
N LEU A 42 10.22 -8.71 -1.65
CA LEU A 42 11.45 -9.49 -1.80
C LEU A 42 11.48 -10.30 -3.10
N ASP A 43 10.35 -10.90 -3.49
CA ASP A 43 10.22 -11.64 -4.76
C ASP A 43 10.47 -10.76 -6.00
N LYS A 44 10.25 -9.45 -5.86
CA LYS A 44 10.46 -8.45 -6.92
C LYS A 44 11.78 -7.70 -6.80
N ASP A 45 12.65 -8.08 -5.86
CA ASP A 45 13.87 -7.34 -5.52
C ASP A 45 13.61 -5.87 -5.13
N MET A 46 12.51 -5.64 -4.43
CA MET A 46 12.05 -4.32 -3.99
C MET A 46 12.02 -4.22 -2.46
N THR A 47 12.13 -3.00 -1.93
CA THR A 47 11.82 -2.78 -0.52
C THR A 47 10.31 -2.69 -0.30
N HIS A 48 9.86 -2.94 0.94
CA HIS A 48 8.46 -2.74 1.32
C HIS A 48 7.98 -1.30 1.08
N ARG A 49 8.89 -0.31 1.05
CA ARG A 49 8.57 1.08 0.70
C ARG A 49 8.27 1.22 -0.78
N ASP A 50 9.08 0.62 -1.64
CA ASP A 50 8.96 0.78 -3.10
C ASP A 50 7.66 0.16 -3.62
N ILE A 51 7.31 -1.04 -3.14
CA ILE A 51 6.04 -1.69 -3.50
C ILE A 51 4.82 -0.91 -3.00
N MET A 52 4.93 -0.21 -1.86
CA MET A 52 3.84 0.64 -1.34
C MET A 52 3.66 1.90 -2.17
N LEU A 53 4.76 2.49 -2.65
CA LEU A 53 4.70 3.63 -3.57
C LEU A 53 4.10 3.23 -4.92
N GLU A 54 4.49 2.08 -5.48
CA GLU A 54 3.87 1.56 -6.70
C GLU A 54 2.37 1.31 -6.53
N ALA A 55 1.97 0.68 -5.41
CA ALA A 55 0.57 0.44 -5.11
C ALA A 55 -0.22 1.75 -4.97
N PHE A 56 0.38 2.77 -4.35
CA PHE A 56 -0.21 4.09 -4.22
C PHE A 56 -0.35 4.79 -5.59
N ASP A 57 0.68 4.76 -6.43
CA ASP A 57 0.64 5.31 -7.79
C ASP A 57 -0.43 4.63 -8.65
N LEU A 58 -0.55 3.31 -8.56
CA LEU A 58 -1.61 2.55 -9.23
C LEU A 58 -2.99 2.96 -8.73
N TRP A 59 -3.18 3.09 -7.42
CA TRP A 59 -4.43 3.54 -6.84
C TRP A 59 -4.79 4.96 -7.31
N MET A 60 -3.83 5.88 -7.34
CA MET A 60 -4.01 7.24 -7.87
C MET A 60 -4.31 7.24 -9.37
N LYS A 61 -3.75 6.33 -10.17
CA LYS A 61 -4.09 6.21 -11.61
C LYS A 61 -5.52 5.72 -11.83
N VAL A 62 -6.04 4.85 -10.95
CA VAL A 62 -7.38 4.26 -11.08
C VAL A 62 -8.46 5.13 -10.43
N HIS A 63 -8.14 5.76 -9.30
CA HIS A 63 -9.11 6.46 -8.44
C HIS A 63 -8.78 7.92 -8.19
N GLY A 64 -7.57 8.38 -8.55
CA GLY A 64 -7.22 9.78 -8.49
C GLY A 64 -8.07 10.53 -9.50
N THR A 65 -9.04 11.29 -9.00
CA THR A 65 -9.80 12.25 -9.77
C THR A 65 -8.82 13.20 -10.46
N THR A 66 -8.80 13.17 -11.79
CA THR A 66 -8.28 14.26 -12.63
C THR A 66 -9.06 15.52 -12.28
N PHE A 67 -8.47 16.37 -11.43
CA PHE A 67 -8.86 17.77 -11.29
C PHE A 67 -7.76 18.62 -11.89
#